data_AF-A0A3S1DGA9-F1
#
_entry.id   AF-A0A3S1DGA9-F1
#
_cell.length_a   1.000
_cell.length_b   1.000
_cell.length_c   1.000
_cell.angle_alpha   90.00
_cell.angle_beta   90.00
_cell.angle_gamma   90.00
#
_symmetry.space_group_name_H-M   'P 1'
#
loop_
_entity.id
_entity.type
_entity.pdbx_description
1 polymer ?
#
loop_
_entity_poly.entity_id
_entity_poly.type
_entity_poly.pdbx_seq_one_letter_code
_entity_poly.pdbx_strand_id
1 'polypeptide(L)'
;MQPAFIRLIDNIRKQLDVSNWKGTYQDVLVWAPGTSDETKAMVTSLIEELETATPERTEDIKRTLEKLPMPHPGYHLCLQRQEQRLNIDIWELCYQVCFQNYASGEAVSIDTSLIDEQGEVGLEYIRYQSQTNH
;
A
#
# COMPACT_ATOMS: atom_id res chain seq x y z
N MET A 1 -11.16 -8.07 3.17
CA MET A 1 -10.05 -7.10 3.32
C MET A 1 -10.48 -5.75 3.91
N GLN A 2 -11.58 -5.12 3.47
CA GLN A 2 -12.01 -3.80 3.99
C GLN A 2 -12.14 -3.72 5.54
N PRO A 3 -12.71 -4.71 6.25
CA PRO A 3 -12.76 -4.67 7.71
C PRO A 3 -11.38 -4.75 8.38
N ALA A 4 -10.44 -5.51 7.80
CA ALA A 4 -9.08 -5.62 8.31
C ALA A 4 -8.29 -4.32 8.11
N PHE A 5 -8.47 -3.66 6.96
CA PHE A 5 -7.83 -2.39 6.65
C PHE A 5 -8.22 -1.27 7.63
N ILE A 6 -9.53 -1.13 7.91
CA ILE A 6 -10.04 -0.14 8.87
C ILE A 6 -9.46 -0.38 10.26
N ARG A 7 -9.42 -1.65 10.70
CA ARG A 7 -8.90 -2.02 12.03
C ARG A 7 -7.40 -1.84 12.14
N LEU A 8 -6.65 -2.12 11.08
CA LEU A 8 -5.21 -1.86 11.02
C LEU A 8 -4.93 -0.37 11.19
N ILE A 9 -5.62 0.50 10.44
CA ILE A 9 -5.46 1.95 10.55
C ILE A 9 -5.86 2.45 11.96
N ASP A 10 -6.96 1.93 12.51
CA ASP A 10 -7.40 2.31 13.87
C ASP A 10 -6.36 1.92 14.93
N ASN A 11 -5.77 0.73 14.82
CA ASN A 11 -4.72 0.28 15.73
C ASN A 11 -3.46 1.15 15.60
N ILE A 12 -3.02 1.42 14.36
CA ILE A 12 -1.89 2.32 14.09
C ILE A 12 -2.13 3.69 14.73
N ARG A 13 -3.33 4.26 14.55
CA ARG A 13 -3.69 5.56 15.13
C ARG A 13 -3.56 5.55 16.66
N LYS A 14 -4.16 4.56 17.33
CA LYS A 14 -4.09 4.42 18.79
C LYS A 14 -2.65 4.29 19.30
N GLN A 15 -1.80 3.57 18.57
CA GLN A 15 -0.37 3.45 18.91
C GLN A 15 0.38 4.76 18.72
N LEU A 16 0.07 5.52 17.66
CA LEU A 16 0.68 6.82 17.43
C LEU A 16 0.35 7.82 18.54
N ASP A 17 -0.87 7.78 19.08
CA ASP A 17 -1.32 8.67 20.17
C ASP A 17 -0.50 8.51 21.45
N VAL A 18 0.04 7.32 21.72
CA VAL A 18 0.87 7.02 22.89
C VAL A 18 2.37 7.00 22.59
N SER A 19 2.76 7.25 21.34
CA SER A 19 4.16 7.18 20.90
C SER A 19 4.76 8.55 20.62
N ASN A 20 6.10 8.59 20.55
CA ASN A 20 6.83 9.78 20.08
C ASN A 20 6.88 9.90 18.54
N TRP A 21 6.21 8.99 17.81
CA TRP A 21 6.13 9.03 16.36
C TRP A 21 4.94 9.88 15.92
N LYS A 22 5.15 10.70 14.89
CA LYS A 22 4.08 11.43 14.20
C LYS A 22 3.79 10.73 12.89
N GLY A 23 2.55 10.29 12.71
CA GLY A 23 2.08 9.68 11.46
C GLY A 23 1.35 10.69 10.58
N THR A 24 1.62 10.66 9.28
CA THR A 24 0.86 11.38 8.24
C THR A 24 0.48 10.41 7.15
N TYR A 25 -0.80 10.39 6.79
CA TYR A 25 -1.33 9.52 5.73
C TYR A 25 -1.28 10.27 4.40
N GLN A 26 -0.85 9.59 3.34
CA GLN A 26 -0.71 10.16 2.01
C GLN A 26 -1.27 9.21 0.96
N ASP A 27 -2.06 9.78 0.05
CA ASP A 27 -2.44 9.12 -1.19
C ASP A 27 -1.27 9.20 -2.16
N VAL A 28 -0.86 8.05 -2.69
CA VAL A 28 0.27 7.94 -3.62
C VAL A 28 -0.14 7.16 -4.86
N LEU A 29 0.52 7.44 -5.98
CA LEU A 29 0.40 6.64 -7.19
C LEU A 29 1.54 5.62 -7.21
N VAL A 30 1.18 4.34 -7.10
CA VAL A 30 2.12 3.22 -7.03
C VAL A 30 2.20 2.55 -8.39
N TRP A 31 3.42 2.38 -8.89
CA TRP A 31 3.71 1.73 -10.16
C TRP A 31 3.95 0.24 -9.95
N ALA A 32 3.58 -0.58 -10.94
CA ALA A 32 3.93 -1.99 -10.94
C ALA A 32 5.47 -2.18 -10.85
N PRO A 33 5.94 -3.19 -10.09
CA PRO A 33 7.36 -3.46 -9.97
C PRO A 33 7.97 -3.72 -11.36
N GLY A 34 9.14 -3.13 -11.63
CA GLY A 34 9.82 -3.24 -12.91
C GLY A 34 9.41 -2.21 -13.97
N THR A 35 8.49 -1.29 -13.67
CA THR A 35 8.19 -0.17 -14.58
C THR A 35 9.37 0.81 -14.65
N SER A 36 9.91 1.04 -15.85
CA SER A 36 11.03 1.97 -16.07
C SER A 36 10.59 3.42 -15.89
N ASP A 37 11.53 4.28 -15.48
CA ASP A 37 11.24 5.70 -15.31
C ASP A 37 10.85 6.40 -16.62
N GLU A 38 11.37 5.91 -17.76
CA GLU A 38 10.95 6.35 -19.09
C GLU A 38 9.47 6.09 -19.35
N THR A 39 8.98 4.88 -19.01
CA THR A 39 7.55 4.55 -19.15
C THR A 39 6.69 5.39 -18.21
N LYS A 40 7.14 5.61 -16.97
CA LYS A 40 6.43 6.48 -16.02
C LYS A 40 6.29 7.90 -16.58
N ALA A 41 7.38 8.48 -17.06
CA ALA A 41 7.40 9.83 -17.63
C ALA A 41 6.50 9.94 -18.87
N MET A 42 6.53 8.93 -19.75
CA MET A 42 5.66 8.88 -20.92
C MET A 42 4.18 8.87 -20.55
N VAL A 43 3.78 8.01 -19.61
CA VAL A 43 2.39 7.93 -19.15
C VAL A 43 1.94 9.23 -18.49
N THR A 44 2.79 9.84 -17.64
CA THR A 44 2.49 11.16 -17.05
C THR A 44 2.27 12.22 -18.12
N SER A 45 3.15 12.31 -19.12
CA SER A 45 3.01 13.27 -20.21
C SER A 45 1.73 13.05 -21.03
N LEU A 46 1.34 11.79 -21.26
CA LEU A 46 0.11 11.46 -21.98
C LEU A 46 -1.14 11.84 -21.19
N ILE A 47 -1.13 11.67 -19.86
CA ILE A 47 -2.24 12.09 -18.98
C ILE A 47 -2.37 13.62 -18.97
N GLU A 48 -1.27 14.36 -18.88
CA GLU A 48 -1.28 15.83 -18.96
C GLU A 48 -1.77 16.32 -20.33
N GLU A 49 -1.34 15.67 -21.42
CA GLU A 49 -1.81 15.99 -22.77
C GLU A 49 -3.33 15.78 -22.91
N LEU A 50 -3.88 14.76 -22.25
CA LEU A 50 -5.32 14.46 -22.26
C LEU A 50 -6.19 15.62 -21.73
N GLU A 51 -5.67 16.43 -20.80
CA GLU A 51 -6.41 17.56 -20.22
C GLU A 51 -6.70 18.68 -21.22
N THR A 52 -5.87 18.80 -22.27
CA THR A 52 -5.94 19.90 -23.25
C THR A 52 -6.08 19.42 -24.69
N ALA A 53 -6.05 18.11 -24.93
CA ALA A 53 -6.12 17.51 -26.26
C ALA A 53 -7.47 17.73 -26.96
N THR A 54 -7.44 17.73 -28.30
CA THR A 54 -8.66 17.68 -29.10
C THR A 54 -9.38 16.34 -28.94
N PRO A 55 -10.68 16.23 -29.30
CA PRO A 55 -11.41 14.97 -29.22
C PRO A 55 -10.77 13.82 -30.02
N GLU A 56 -10.22 14.06 -31.22
CA GLU A 56 -9.55 12.99 -31.97
C GLU A 56 -8.27 12.53 -31.26
N ARG A 57 -7.46 13.48 -30.78
CA ARG A 57 -6.20 13.21 -30.09
C ARG A 57 -6.42 12.51 -28.75
N THR A 58 -7.50 12.86 -28.05
CA THR A 58 -7.94 12.22 -26.80
C THR A 58 -8.16 10.72 -26.99
N GLU A 59 -8.81 10.31 -28.08
CA GLU A 59 -9.07 8.89 -28.33
C GLU A 59 -7.79 8.10 -28.67
N ASP A 60 -6.85 8.72 -29.40
CA ASP A 60 -5.55 8.11 -29.68
C ASP A 60 -4.70 7.95 -28.41
N ILE A 61 -4.71 8.96 -27.53
CA ILE A 61 -4.01 8.92 -26.24
C ILE A 61 -4.60 7.81 -25.35
N LYS A 62 -5.94 7.72 -25.22
CA LYS A 62 -6.60 6.66 -24.45
C LYS A 62 -6.20 5.26 -24.93
N ARG A 63 -6.24 5.03 -26.25
CA ARG A 63 -5.84 3.75 -26.85
C ARG A 63 -4.38 3.38 -26.58
N THR A 64 -3.52 4.39 -26.45
CA THR A 64 -2.11 4.19 -26.10
C THR A 64 -1.96 3.86 -24.61
N LEU A 65 -2.64 4.61 -23.75
CA LEU A 65 -2.64 4.41 -22.30
C LEU A 65 -3.18 3.02 -21.89
N GLU A 66 -4.16 2.46 -22.62
CA GLU A 66 -4.67 1.10 -22.40
C GLU A 66 -3.58 0.01 -22.49
N LYS A 67 -2.49 0.26 -23.20
CA LYS A 67 -1.39 -0.70 -23.40
C LYS A 67 -0.21 -0.48 -22.46
N LEU A 68 -0.22 0.63 -21.73
CA LEU A 68 0.86 1.01 -20.82
C LEU A 68 0.50 0.63 -19.38
N PRO A 69 1.48 0.30 -18.54
CA PRO A 69 1.23 0.11 -17.12
C PRO A 69 0.69 1.42 -16.54
N MET A 70 -0.43 1.35 -15.83
CA MET A 70 -1.00 2.50 -15.12
C MET A 70 -0.67 2.40 -13.64
N PRO A 71 -0.33 3.52 -12.98
CA PRO A 71 -0.19 3.49 -11.54
C PRO A 71 -1.55 3.29 -10.89
N HIS A 72 -1.59 2.54 -9.79
CA HIS A 72 -2.79 2.39 -8.98
C HIS A 72 -2.71 3.26 -7.72
N PRO A 73 -3.87 3.65 -7.14
CA PRO A 73 -3.86 4.37 -5.88
C PRO A 73 -3.33 3.48 -4.75
N GLY A 74 -2.30 3.96 -4.07
CA GLY A 74 -1.75 3.40 -2.84
C GLY A 74 -1.94 4.34 -1.66
N TYR A 75 -1.87 3.78 -0.46
CA TYR A 75 -1.97 4.54 0.79
C TYR A 75 -0.68 4.35 1.58
N HIS A 76 0.08 5.42 1.75
CA HIS A 76 1.30 5.40 2.54
C HIS A 76 1.11 6.09 3.89
N LEU A 77 1.73 5.50 4.92
CA LEU A 77 1.89 6.11 6.24
C LEU A 77 3.34 6.57 6.39
N CYS A 78 3.53 7.89 6.45
CA CYS A 78 4.81 8.51 6.80
C CYS A 78 4.91 8.66 8.31
N LEU A 79 5.82 7.93 8.93
CA LEU A 79 6.16 8.05 10.34
C LEU A 79 7.41 8.90 10.50
N GLN A 80 7.34 9.92 11.37
CA GLN A 80 8.47 10.77 11.71
C GLN A 80 8.73 10.78 13.21
N ARG A 81 9.98 10.60 13.60
CA ARG A 81 10.46 10.75 14.99
C ARG A 81 11.85 11.37 14.95
N GLN A 82 11.95 12.61 15.43
CA GLN A 82 13.19 13.40 15.36
C GLN A 82 13.70 13.47 13.90
N GLU A 83 14.92 12.99 13.64
CA GLU A 83 15.53 12.94 12.30
C GLU A 83 15.17 11.66 11.51
N GLN A 84 14.45 10.71 12.13
CA GLN A 84 14.07 9.46 11.47
C GLN A 84 12.74 9.63 10.74
N ARG A 85 12.71 9.20 9.48
CA ARG A 85 11.50 9.08 8.66
C ARG A 85 11.37 7.67 8.10
N LEU A 86 10.20 7.08 8.26
CA LEU A 86 9.84 5.78 7.72
C LEU A 86 8.57 5.93 6.88
N ASN A 87 8.55 5.33 5.69
CA ASN A 87 7.37 5.27 4.83
C ASN A 87 6.90 3.83 4.77
N ILE A 88 5.64 3.60 5.12
CA ILE A 88 5.03 2.27 5.15
C ILE A 88 3.89 2.24 4.13
N ASP A 89 3.89 1.26 3.25
CA ASP A 89 2.72 0.96 2.40
C ASP A 89 1.69 0.19 3.24
N ILE A 90 0.52 0.81 3.44
CA ILE A 90 -0.54 0.27 4.29
C ILE A 90 -1.19 -0.96 3.62
N TRP A 91 -1.22 -1.03 2.29
CA TRP A 91 -1.76 -2.21 1.60
C TRP A 91 -0.87 -3.42 1.81
N GLU A 92 0.43 -3.25 1.60
CA GLU A 92 1.43 -4.29 1.83
C GLU A 92 1.40 -4.77 3.28
N LEU A 93 1.31 -3.84 4.24
CA LEU A 93 1.16 -4.18 5.66
C LEU A 93 -0.15 -4.95 5.92
N CYS A 94 -1.26 -4.58 5.28
CA CYS A 94 -2.53 -5.29 5.39
C CYS A 94 -2.42 -6.73 4.87
N TYR A 95 -1.70 -6.95 3.77
CA TYR A 95 -1.41 -8.30 3.28
C TYR A 95 -0.53 -9.09 4.27
N GLN A 96 0.55 -8.50 4.79
CA GLN A 96 1.41 -9.17 5.77
C GLN A 96 0.67 -9.55 7.05
N VAL A 97 -0.29 -8.73 7.49
CA VAL A 97 -1.13 -9.03 8.65
C VAL A 97 -2.16 -10.11 8.33
N CYS A 98 -2.78 -10.07 7.15
CA CYS A 98 -3.86 -11.01 6.79
C CYS A 98 -3.35 -12.40 6.33
N PHE A 99 -2.08 -12.52 5.96
CA PHE A 99 -1.52 -13.73 5.36
C PHE A 99 -0.23 -14.16 6.08
N GLN A 100 -0.17 -15.42 6.52
CA GLN A 100 1.07 -15.99 7.03
C GLN A 100 2.06 -16.26 5.89
N ASN A 101 3.33 -15.89 6.10
CA ASN A 101 4.43 -16.06 5.13
C ASN A 101 4.19 -15.36 3.77
N TYR A 102 3.67 -14.13 3.80
CA TYR A 102 3.62 -13.32 2.58
C TYR A 102 5.04 -12.90 2.15
N ALA A 103 5.57 -13.57 1.13
CA ALA A 103 6.68 -13.09 0.33
C ALA A 103 6.12 -12.55 -0.99
N SER A 104 6.46 -11.30 -1.33
CA SER A 104 6.03 -10.68 -2.60
C SER A 104 6.42 -11.58 -3.78
N GLY A 105 5.42 -12.22 -4.43
CA GLY A 105 5.61 -13.05 -5.62
C GLY A 105 5.14 -14.51 -5.58
N GLU A 106 4.60 -15.04 -4.48
CA GLU A 106 4.13 -16.44 -4.40
C GLU A 106 2.64 -16.61 -4.03
N ALA A 107 2.08 -17.79 -4.34
CA ALA A 107 0.70 -18.15 -4.02
C ALA A 107 0.53 -18.36 -2.51
N VAL A 108 -0.34 -17.55 -1.91
CA VAL A 108 -0.43 -17.41 -0.44
C VAL A 108 -1.50 -18.33 0.16
N SER A 109 -1.16 -19.02 1.24
CA SER A 109 -2.12 -19.70 2.11
C SER A 109 -2.70 -18.72 3.13
N ILE A 110 -4.03 -18.58 3.16
CA ILE A 110 -4.73 -17.75 4.16
C ILE A 110 -4.72 -18.52 5.48
N ASP A 111 -4.13 -17.95 6.53
CA ASP A 111 -4.35 -18.48 7.88
C ASP A 111 -5.56 -17.76 8.50
N THR A 112 -6.65 -18.50 8.61
CA THR A 112 -7.90 -18.03 9.24
C THR A 112 -7.83 -17.98 10.76
N SER A 113 -6.73 -18.42 11.39
CA SER A 113 -6.54 -18.41 12.85
C SER A 113 -6.07 -17.06 13.41
N LEU A 114 -5.69 -16.12 12.53
CA LEU A 114 -5.15 -14.81 12.92
C LEU A 114 -6.24 -13.88 13.50
N ILE A 115 -7.48 -14.23 13.27
CA ILE A 115 -8.69 -13.55 13.71
C ILE A 115 -9.50 -14.60 14.47
N ASP A 116 -9.67 -14.44 15.78
CA ASP A 116 -10.51 -15.35 16.56
C ASP A 116 -12.00 -15.25 16.15
N GLU A 117 -12.87 -16.12 16.68
CA GLU A 117 -14.31 -16.10 16.36
C GLU A 117 -15.00 -14.77 16.76
N GLN A 118 -14.31 -13.92 17.53
CA GLN A 118 -14.74 -12.59 17.95
C GLN A 118 -14.15 -11.48 17.07
N GLY A 119 -13.29 -11.83 16.13
CA GLY A 119 -12.67 -10.89 15.20
C GLY A 119 -11.35 -10.31 15.72
N GLU A 120 -10.89 -10.60 16.92
CA GLU A 120 -9.69 -9.96 17.48
C GLU A 120 -8.41 -10.56 16.92
N VAL A 121 -7.41 -9.71 16.68
CA VAL A 121 -6.08 -10.14 16.25
C VAL A 121 -5.32 -10.61 17.48
N GLY A 122 -4.97 -11.89 17.55
CA GLY A 122 -4.27 -12.48 18.70
C GLY A 122 -2.94 -11.78 19.00
N LEU A 123 -2.91 -10.93 20.02
CA LEU A 123 -1.73 -10.17 20.45
C LEU A 123 -0.54 -11.07 20.83
N GLU A 124 -0.81 -12.32 21.26
CA GLU A 124 0.18 -13.36 21.54
C GLU A 124 0.98 -13.75 20.28
N TYR A 125 0.31 -13.78 19.11
CA TYR A 125 0.91 -14.14 17.82
C TYR A 125 1.88 -13.07 17.33
N ILE A 126 1.53 -11.79 17.49
CA ILE A 126 2.40 -10.65 17.17
C ILE A 126 3.65 -10.66 18.07
N ARG A 127 3.51 -11.04 19.35
CA ARG A 127 4.62 -11.11 20.30
C ARG A 127 5.55 -12.31 20.04
N TYR A 128 5.02 -13.43 19.55
CA TYR A 128 5.81 -14.61 19.18
C TYR A 128 6.66 -14.35 17.92
N GLN A 129 6.08 -13.76 16.88
CA GLN A 129 6.78 -13.46 15.61
C GLN A 129 7.88 -12.40 15.73
N SER A 130 7.79 -11.53 16.74
CA SER A 130 8.82 -10.53 17.05
C SER A 130 10.01 -11.11 17.83
N GLN A 131 9.87 -12.30 18.43
CA GLN A 131 10.97 -13.01 19.10
C GLN A 131 11.69 -14.01 18.20
N THR A 132 11.03 -14.53 17.16
CA THR A 132 11.62 -15.50 16.21
C THR A 132 12.42 -14.85 15.06
N ASN A 133 12.43 -13.52 14.94
CA ASN A 133 13.23 -12.77 13.96
C ASN A 133 14.46 -12.08 14.58
N HIS A 134 15.15 -12.75 15.51
CA HIS A 134 16.49 -12.36 15.98
C HIS A 134 17.51 -13.47 15.77
#